data_AF-A0A0C2R4M4-F1
#
_entry.id   AF-A0A0C2R4M4-F1
#
_cell.length_a   1.000
_cell.length_b   1.000
_cell.length_c   1.000
_cell.angle_alpha   90.00
_cell.angle_beta   90.00
_cell.angle_gamma   90.00
#
_symmetry.space_group_name_H-M   'P 1'
#
loop_
_entity.id
_entity.type
_entity.pdbx_description
1 polymer ?
#
loop_
_entity_poly.entity_id
_entity_poly.type
_entity_poly.pdbx_seq_one_letter_code
_entity_poly.pdbx_strand_id
1 'polypeptide(L)'
;MDINTFNSLLRKHDIFSITDVEYAIFEIDGTLSVMKKKFKEAVTKDDLKIKKTAKNIFPIATEIISDGKVNKRNLTALQLDINWLKHQLEQAGVTSISDVFYAEIQQDGSLYVDTWDDQI
;
A
#
# COMPACT_ATOMS: atom_id res chain seq x y z
N MET A 1 -25.43 -18.90 -16.90
CA MET A 1 -25.17 -18.66 -15.47
C MET A 1 -26.48 -18.80 -14.72
N ASP A 2 -26.53 -19.55 -13.63
CA ASP A 2 -27.73 -19.63 -12.79
C ASP A 2 -27.70 -18.59 -11.64
N ILE A 3 -28.84 -18.42 -10.98
CA ILE A 3 -28.99 -17.46 -9.88
C ILE A 3 -28.10 -17.79 -8.67
N ASN A 4 -27.82 -19.08 -8.43
CA ASN A 4 -26.98 -19.51 -7.32
C ASN A 4 -25.52 -19.12 -7.54
N THR A 5 -25.03 -19.30 -8.75
CA THR A 5 -23.70 -18.88 -9.20
C THR A 5 -23.58 -17.37 -9.14
N PHE A 6 -24.58 -16.63 -9.65
CA PHE A 6 -24.59 -15.17 -9.56
C PHE A 6 -24.54 -14.67 -8.12
N ASN A 7 -25.37 -15.22 -7.22
CA ASN A 7 -25.35 -14.87 -5.80
C ASN A 7 -24.04 -15.27 -5.11
N SER A 8 -23.40 -16.37 -5.53
CA SER A 8 -22.08 -16.75 -5.04
C SER A 8 -21.01 -15.74 -5.46
N LEU A 9 -21.05 -15.27 -6.71
CA LEU A 9 -20.17 -14.21 -7.20
C LEU A 9 -20.40 -12.90 -6.44
N LEU A 10 -21.65 -12.48 -6.23
CA LEU A 10 -21.95 -11.30 -5.41
C LEU A 10 -21.35 -11.39 -4.00
N ARG A 11 -21.43 -12.56 -3.35
CA ARG A 11 -20.83 -12.76 -2.03
C ARG A 11 -19.30 -12.66 -2.04
N LYS A 12 -18.63 -12.99 -3.15
CA LYS A 12 -17.18 -12.75 -3.31
C LYS A 12 -16.82 -11.26 -3.35
N HIS A 13 -17.79 -10.39 -3.62
CA HIS A 13 -17.66 -8.92 -3.56
C HIS A 13 -18.27 -8.33 -2.28
N ASP A 14 -18.46 -9.13 -1.22
CA ASP A 14 -19.09 -8.73 0.04
C ASP A 14 -20.50 -8.15 -0.15
N ILE A 15 -21.28 -8.75 -1.07
CA ILE A 15 -22.68 -8.41 -1.33
C ILE A 15 -23.55 -9.62 -1.06
N PHE A 16 -24.34 -9.56 0.02
CA PHE A 16 -25.21 -10.65 0.45
C PHE A 16 -26.65 -10.48 -0.03
N SER A 17 -27.01 -9.31 -0.56
CA SER A 17 -28.33 -9.04 -1.13
C SER A 17 -28.21 -8.37 -2.50
N ILE A 18 -28.91 -8.92 -3.49
CA ILE A 18 -29.05 -8.31 -4.82
C ILE A 18 -29.67 -6.91 -4.76
N THR A 19 -30.44 -6.60 -3.72
CA THR A 19 -31.07 -5.28 -3.54
C THR A 19 -30.07 -4.16 -3.31
N ASP A 20 -28.85 -4.49 -2.91
CA ASP A 20 -27.76 -3.53 -2.67
C ASP A 20 -26.97 -3.20 -3.95
N VAL A 21 -27.27 -3.89 -5.05
CA VAL A 21 -26.61 -3.73 -6.35
C VAL A 21 -27.36 -2.71 -7.20
N GLU A 22 -26.63 -1.76 -7.80
CA GLU A 22 -27.12 -0.86 -8.84
C GLU A 22 -26.81 -1.43 -10.23
N TYR A 23 -25.58 -1.88 -10.44
CA TYR A 23 -25.14 -2.52 -11.68
C TYR A 23 -24.31 -3.78 -11.39
N ALA A 24 -24.49 -4.81 -12.20
CA ALA A 24 -23.62 -5.97 -12.25
C ALA A 24 -23.33 -6.29 -13.71
N ILE A 25 -22.05 -6.32 -14.08
CA ILE A 25 -21.56 -6.52 -15.45
C ILE A 25 -20.69 -7.77 -15.45
N PHE A 26 -20.97 -8.69 -16.37
CA PHE A 26 -20.13 -9.86 -16.58
C PHE A 26 -19.11 -9.55 -17.66
N GLU A 27 -17.83 -9.65 -17.32
CA GLU A 27 -16.73 -9.31 -18.20
C GLU A 27 -16.34 -10.48 -19.10
N ILE A 28 -15.60 -10.20 -20.18
CA ILE A 28 -15.17 -11.21 -21.16
C ILE A 28 -14.26 -12.29 -20.58
N ASP A 29 -13.56 -11.98 -19.49
CA ASP A 29 -12.66 -12.89 -18.77
C ASP A 29 -13.41 -13.79 -17.76
N GLY A 30 -14.73 -13.64 -17.67
CA GLY A 30 -15.57 -14.39 -16.76
C GLY A 30 -15.65 -13.81 -15.34
N THR A 31 -15.09 -12.63 -15.10
CA THR A 31 -15.23 -11.90 -13.83
C THR A 31 -16.54 -11.10 -13.76
N LEU A 32 -16.94 -10.74 -12.54
CA LEU A 32 -18.14 -9.93 -12.29
C LEU A 32 -17.72 -8.56 -11.75
N SER A 33 -18.00 -7.50 -12.49
CA SER A 33 -17.89 -6.12 -12.02
C SER A 33 -19.21 -5.72 -11.36
N VAL A 34 -19.16 -5.24 -10.11
CA VAL A 34 -20.38 -4.86 -9.35
C VAL A 34 -20.27 -3.43 -8.84
N MET A 35 -21.31 -2.63 -9.09
CA MET A 35 -21.50 -1.30 -8.51
C MET A 35 -22.65 -1.36 -7.51
N LYS A 36 -22.39 -0.98 -6.25
CA LYS A 36 -23.40 -0.88 -5.20
C LYS A 36 -24.23 0.38 -5.40
N LYS A 37 -25.46 0.40 -4.87
CA LYS A 37 -26.26 1.62 -4.76
C LYS A 37 -25.51 2.66 -3.93
N LYS A 38 -25.65 3.95 -4.25
CA LYS A 38 -24.93 5.04 -3.56
C LYS A 38 -25.02 5.00 -2.03
N PHE A 39 -26.21 4.75 -1.48
CA PHE A 39 -26.42 4.64 -0.02
C PHE A 39 -25.87 3.34 0.61
N LYS A 40 -25.31 2.43 -0.19
CA LYS A 40 -24.70 1.16 0.22
C LYS A 40 -23.20 1.12 -0.09
N GLU A 41 -22.65 2.16 -0.72
CA GLU A 41 -21.20 2.35 -0.87
C GLU A 41 -20.58 2.69 0.50
N ALA A 42 -19.32 2.34 0.70
CA ALA A 42 -18.57 2.78 1.87
C ALA A 42 -18.37 4.30 1.80
N VAL A 43 -18.44 4.98 2.95
CA VAL A 43 -18.15 6.41 3.02
C VAL A 43 -16.72 6.69 2.60
N THR A 44 -16.53 7.67 1.74
CA THR A 44 -15.20 8.14 1.35
C THR A 44 -14.69 9.18 2.35
N LYS A 45 -13.37 9.42 2.34
CA LYS A 45 -12.77 10.51 3.13
C LYS A 45 -13.32 11.89 2.72
N ASP A 46 -13.69 12.04 1.45
CA ASP A 46 -14.28 13.27 0.90
C ASP A 46 -15.71 13.49 1.41
N ASP A 47 -16.53 12.43 1.51
CA ASP A 47 -17.86 12.51 2.12
C ASP A 47 -17.79 13.03 3.57
N LEU A 48 -16.75 12.62 4.29
CA LEU A 48 -16.46 13.03 5.66
C LEU A 48 -15.73 14.38 5.76
N LYS A 49 -15.38 15.01 4.63
CA LYS A 49 -14.58 16.25 4.55
C LYS A 49 -13.27 16.17 5.34
N ILE A 50 -12.68 14.99 5.41
CA ILE A 50 -11.40 14.77 6.10
C ILE A 50 -10.30 15.39 5.24
N LYS A 51 -9.68 16.46 5.72
CA LYS A 51 -8.51 17.05 5.05
C LYS A 51 -7.37 16.04 5.03
N LYS A 52 -6.65 15.94 3.91
CA LYS A 52 -5.36 15.24 3.86
C LYS A 52 -4.43 15.88 4.90
N THR A 53 -4.18 15.19 5.99
CA THR A 53 -3.29 15.63 7.08
C THR A 53 -1.84 15.24 6.83
N ALA A 54 -1.59 14.11 6.14
CA ALA A 54 -0.24 13.69 5.79
C ALA A 54 0.24 14.38 4.50
N LYS A 55 1.36 15.10 4.58
CA LYS A 55 2.15 15.45 3.40
C LYS A 55 2.86 14.18 2.96
N ASN A 56 2.22 13.43 2.07
CA ASN A 56 2.93 12.38 1.34
C ASN A 56 3.95 13.07 0.44
N ILE A 57 5.22 13.08 0.86
CA ILE A 57 6.36 13.56 0.10
C ILE A 57 6.62 12.60 -1.08
N PHE A 58 6.46 11.30 -0.82
CA PHE A 58 6.63 10.23 -1.80
C PHE A 58 5.30 9.56 -2.13
N PRO A 59 5.10 9.11 -3.39
CA PRO A 59 3.85 8.50 -3.83
C PRO A 59 3.62 7.10 -3.22
N ILE A 60 4.69 6.36 -2.96
CA ILE A 60 4.66 5.01 -2.36
C ILE A 60 5.84 4.88 -1.41
N ALA A 61 5.68 4.01 -0.41
CA ALA A 61 6.81 3.56 0.37
C ALA A 61 7.78 2.78 -0.54
N THR A 62 9.08 2.98 -0.35
CA THR A 62 10.10 2.51 -1.30
C THR A 62 11.27 1.91 -0.55
N GLU A 63 11.50 0.62 -0.78
CA GLU A 63 12.65 -0.12 -0.25
C GLU A 63 13.96 0.50 -0.75
N ILE A 64 14.90 0.76 0.17
CA ILE A 64 16.22 1.30 -0.14
C ILE A 64 17.36 0.39 0.32
N ILE A 65 17.10 -0.54 1.25
CA ILE A 65 18.05 -1.60 1.66
C ILE A 65 17.28 -2.92 1.78
N SER A 66 17.87 -3.99 1.26
CA SER A 66 17.43 -5.37 1.44
C SER A 66 18.68 -6.25 1.58
N ASP A 67 18.68 -7.16 2.57
CA ASP A 67 19.75 -8.11 2.85
C ASP A 67 21.15 -7.45 2.94
N GLY A 68 21.24 -6.34 3.66
CA GLY A 68 22.48 -5.58 3.82
C GLY A 68 22.99 -4.91 2.54
N LYS A 69 22.17 -4.80 1.49
CA LYS A 69 22.54 -4.21 0.19
C LYS A 69 21.63 -3.06 -0.18
N VAL A 70 22.27 -1.98 -0.64
CA VAL A 70 21.58 -0.76 -1.05
C VAL A 70 20.91 -0.94 -2.42
N ASN A 71 19.62 -0.64 -2.50
CA ASN A 71 18.89 -0.50 -3.75
C ASN A 71 19.15 0.89 -4.38
N LYS A 72 20.27 1.00 -5.10
CA LYS A 72 20.71 2.26 -5.72
C LYS A 72 19.71 2.85 -6.71
N ARG A 73 18.96 1.99 -7.41
CA ARG A 73 17.93 2.41 -8.36
C ARG A 73 16.82 3.16 -7.64
N ASN A 74 16.35 2.61 -6.51
CA ASN A 74 15.28 3.21 -5.72
C ASN A 74 15.74 4.51 -5.05
N LEU A 75 16.94 4.55 -4.45
CA LEU A 75 17.52 5.80 -3.95
C LEU A 75 17.56 6.90 -5.02
N THR A 76 18.03 6.57 -6.22
CA THR A 76 18.11 7.52 -7.33
C THR A 76 16.71 7.99 -7.76
N ALA A 77 15.73 7.09 -7.80
CA ALA A 77 14.34 7.42 -8.12
C ALA A 77 13.71 8.37 -7.09
N LEU A 78 14.13 8.27 -5.83
CA LEU A 78 13.75 9.18 -4.75
C LEU A 78 14.59 10.47 -4.71
N GLN A 79 15.55 10.63 -5.62
CA GLN A 79 16.53 11.74 -5.64
C GLN A 79 17.37 11.82 -4.36
N LEU A 80 17.64 10.66 -3.75
CA LEU A 80 18.46 10.51 -2.55
C LEU A 80 19.79 9.85 -2.93
N ASP A 81 20.85 10.21 -2.23
CA ASP A 81 22.17 9.64 -2.44
C ASP A 81 22.60 8.72 -1.27
N ILE A 82 23.76 8.08 -1.45
CA ILE A 82 24.32 7.17 -0.44
C ILE A 82 24.72 7.90 0.84
N ASN A 83 25.06 9.19 0.78
CA ASN A 83 25.47 9.97 1.94
C ASN A 83 24.27 10.28 2.82
N TRP A 84 23.14 10.65 2.19
CA TRP A 84 21.86 10.81 2.84
C TRP A 84 21.46 9.53 3.57
N LEU A 85 21.55 8.37 2.90
CA LEU A 85 21.22 7.09 3.51
C LEU A 85 22.08 6.80 4.73
N LYS A 86 23.41 6.97 4.62
CA LYS A 86 24.33 6.76 5.74
C LYS A 86 23.99 7.65 6.94
N HIS A 87 23.70 8.93 6.69
CA HIS A 87 23.31 9.86 7.74
C HIS A 87 22.01 9.44 8.42
N GLN A 88 21.02 8.97 7.66
CA GLN A 88 19.76 8.48 8.24
C GLN A 88 19.96 7.21 9.09
N LEU A 89 20.77 6.27 8.63
CA LEU A 89 21.11 5.07 9.40
C LEU A 89 21.84 5.42 10.70
N GLU A 90 22.79 6.37 10.64
CA GLU A 90 23.49 6.86 11.83
C GLU A 90 22.53 7.49 12.84
N GLN A 91 21.55 8.29 12.38
CA GLN A 91 20.49 8.84 13.23
C GLN A 91 19.60 7.77 13.85
N ALA A 92 19.44 6.63 13.17
CA ALA A 92 18.73 5.45 13.68
C ALA A 92 19.60 4.55 14.56
N GLY A 93 20.86 4.93 14.83
CA GLY A 93 21.80 4.14 15.65
C GLY A 93 22.43 2.94 14.92
N VAL A 94 22.30 2.87 13.60
CA VAL A 94 22.86 1.79 12.77
C VAL A 94 24.19 2.22 12.16
N THR A 95 25.25 1.49 12.48
CA THR A 95 26.62 1.84 12.08
C THR A 95 27.04 1.27 10.73
N SER A 96 26.46 0.16 10.29
CA SER A 96 26.77 -0.47 9.00
C SER A 96 25.52 -0.85 8.23
N ILE A 97 25.55 -0.61 6.92
CA ILE A 97 24.50 -1.03 6.00
C ILE A 97 24.36 -2.57 6.01
N SER A 98 25.45 -3.31 6.24
CA SER A 98 25.41 -4.78 6.32
C SER A 98 24.50 -5.31 7.43
N ASP A 99 24.29 -4.49 8.47
CA ASP A 99 23.56 -4.88 9.67
C ASP A 99 22.05 -4.67 9.49
N VAL A 100 21.64 -4.03 8.39
CA VAL A 100 20.25 -3.78 8.02
C VAL A 100 19.72 -4.96 7.22
N PHE A 101 18.70 -5.62 7.74
CA PHE A 101 17.94 -6.62 7.00
C PHE A 101 17.03 -5.95 5.97
N TYR A 102 16.32 -4.90 6.38
CA TYR A 102 15.38 -4.18 5.54
C TYR A 102 15.32 -2.70 5.92
N ALA A 103 15.23 -1.82 4.91
CA ALA A 103 14.91 -0.42 5.14
C ALA A 103 14.07 0.18 4.03
N GLU A 104 13.12 1.02 4.41
CA GLU A 104 12.12 1.60 3.52
C GLU A 104 11.87 3.07 3.84
N ILE A 105 11.83 3.92 2.81
CA ILE A 105 11.33 5.29 2.92
C ILE A 105 9.82 5.28 2.85
N GLN A 106 9.18 5.76 3.90
CA GLN A 106 7.73 5.91 3.99
C GLN A 106 7.25 7.10 3.14
N GLN A 107 5.94 7.14 2.87
CA GLN A 107 5.36 8.22 2.06
C GLN A 107 5.57 9.62 2.67
N ASP A 108 5.68 9.72 3.99
CA ASP A 108 5.93 10.99 4.69
C ASP A 108 7.42 11.37 4.74
N GLY A 109 8.30 10.55 4.17
CA GLY A 109 9.74 10.73 4.13
C GLY A 109 10.50 10.19 5.35
N SER A 110 9.81 9.60 6.33
CA SER A 110 10.47 8.89 7.42
C SER A 110 11.14 7.61 6.93
N LEU A 111 12.25 7.23 7.58
CA LEU A 111 12.95 5.97 7.33
C LEU A 111 12.50 4.92 8.35
N TYR A 112 12.01 3.79 7.85
CA TYR A 112 11.89 2.55 8.62
C TYR A 112 13.16 1.71 8.43
N VAL A 113 13.69 1.14 9.53
CA VAL A 113 14.88 0.28 9.51
C VAL A 113 14.63 -0.93 10.39
N ASP A 114 14.95 -2.10 9.85
CA ASP A 114 14.94 -3.39 10.53
C ASP A 114 16.35 -4.00 10.42
N THR A 115 16.88 -4.47 11.54
CA THR A 115 18.24 -5.01 11.65
C THR A 115 18.22 -6.50 11.94
N TRP A 116 19.29 -7.22 11.61
CA TRP A 116 19.33 -8.67 11.83
C TRP A 116 19.20 -9.10 13.30
N ASP A 117 19.53 -8.22 14.25
CA ASP A 117 19.44 -8.46 15.69
C ASP A 117 18.13 -7.93 16.29
N ASP A 118 17.22 -7.40 15.46
CA ASP A 118 15.91 -6.98 15.92
C ASP A 118 15.08 -8.22 16.27
N GLN A 119 14.73 -8.35 17.55
CA GLN A 119 13.90 -9.44 18.05
C GLN A 119 12.43 -9.07 17.84
N ILE A 120 11.91 -9.33 16.65
CA ILE A 120 10.46 -9.42 16.42
C ILE A 120 10.01 -10.87 16.65
#